data_AF-A0A8J2M8Q9-F1
#
_entry.id   AF-A0A8J2M8Q9-F1
#
_cell.length_a   1.000
_cell.length_b   1.000
_cell.length_c   1.000
_cell.angle_alpha   90.00
_cell.angle_beta   90.00
_cell.angle_gamma   90.00
#
_symmetry.space_group_name_H-M   'P 1'
#
loop_
_entity.id
_entity.type
_entity.pdbx_description
1 polymer ?
#
loop_
_entity_poly.entity_id
_entity_poly.type
_entity_poly.pdbx_seq_one_letter_code
_entity_poly.pdbx_strand_id
1 'polypeptide(L)'
;MDTQLTKRLKNSAANVLRETWLIYKHTKLVKRVNPSRVRAHQRKFLLAIYALRKVKMDQRKLMDNSSTITDMAKTQNTVYEIVSDLTARQDHFEERLQAIEEKIALVHEQLEGLPDVISRCLSRHSYEMQSKNYLLRPESAATPSTLPPALPTTSATQMHNNMPHSKSVPTSTLSTKTLLPPPLPPRTQQT
;
A
#
# COMPACT_ATOMS: atom_id res chain seq x y z
N MET A 1 34.07 12.42 -0.91
CA MET A 1 35.27 11.56 -0.95
C MET A 1 35.93 11.60 0.42
N ASP A 2 36.34 10.46 1.00
CA ASP A 2 37.04 10.44 2.30
C ASP A 2 38.45 11.04 2.17
N THR A 3 38.63 12.22 2.77
CA THR A 3 39.88 12.97 2.79
C THR A 3 40.90 12.38 3.77
N GLN A 4 40.46 11.72 4.85
CA GLN A 4 41.30 11.16 5.91
C GLN A 4 42.05 9.90 5.45
N LEU A 5 41.38 8.96 4.78
CA LEU A 5 42.06 7.80 4.18
C LEU A 5 42.99 8.24 3.04
N THR A 6 42.54 9.11 2.15
CA THR A 6 43.35 9.62 1.03
C THR A 6 44.62 10.33 1.51
N LYS A 7 44.54 11.16 2.58
CA LYS A 7 45.69 11.82 3.21
C LYS A 7 46.67 10.81 3.82
N ARG A 8 46.17 9.80 4.54
CA ARG A 8 47.01 8.74 5.14
C ARG A 8 47.68 7.85 4.09
N LEU A 9 47.02 7.57 2.97
CA LEU A 9 47.58 6.83 1.84
C LEU A 9 48.75 7.58 1.21
N LYS A 10 48.54 8.87 0.86
CA LYS A 10 49.58 9.76 0.29
C LYS A 10 50.78 9.91 1.23
N ASN A 11 50.55 10.12 2.53
CA ASN A 11 51.64 10.22 3.51
C ASN A 11 52.44 8.90 3.64
N SER A 12 51.76 7.76 3.70
CA SER A 12 52.43 6.45 3.77
C SER A 12 53.29 6.18 2.53
N ALA A 13 52.79 6.50 1.33
CA ALA A 13 53.55 6.38 0.08
C ALA A 13 54.79 7.31 0.05
N ALA A 14 54.65 8.56 0.51
CA ALA A 14 55.79 9.47 0.64
C ALA A 14 56.86 8.95 1.63
N ASN A 15 56.44 8.34 2.75
CA ASN A 15 57.35 7.71 3.70
C ASN A 15 58.07 6.48 3.12
N VAL A 16 57.39 5.67 2.29
CA VAL A 16 58.04 4.56 1.55
C VAL A 16 59.17 5.11 0.68
N LEU A 17 58.89 6.10 -0.19
CA LEU A 17 59.91 6.72 -1.06
C LEU A 17 61.07 7.33 -0.25
N ARG A 18 60.76 8.05 0.83
CA ARG A 18 61.74 8.67 1.74
C ARG A 18 62.71 7.65 2.32
N GLU A 19 62.21 6.56 2.88
CA GLU A 19 63.07 5.56 3.53
C GLU A 19 63.79 4.67 2.49
N THR A 20 63.20 4.38 1.33
CA THR A 20 63.91 3.75 0.20
C THR A 20 65.13 4.59 -0.22
N TRP A 21 64.96 5.90 -0.41
CA TRP A 21 66.07 6.80 -0.75
C TRP A 21 67.13 6.86 0.34
N LEU A 22 66.75 6.90 1.62
CA LEU A 22 67.70 6.93 2.73
C LEU A 22 68.45 5.60 2.93
N ILE A 23 67.81 4.46 2.67
CA ILE A 23 68.47 3.14 2.63
C ILE A 23 69.50 3.13 1.48
N TYR A 24 69.11 3.53 0.27
CA TYR A 24 70.03 3.61 -0.88
C TYR A 24 71.21 4.54 -0.60
N LYS A 25 70.95 5.76 -0.12
CA LYS A 25 71.97 6.74 0.26
C LYS A 25 72.98 6.18 1.26
N HIS A 26 72.53 5.44 2.28
CA HIS A 26 73.38 4.93 3.36
C HIS A 26 73.96 3.52 3.13
N THR A 27 73.67 2.89 1.98
CA THR A 27 74.22 1.57 1.59
C THR A 27 75.01 1.58 0.28
N LYS A 28 74.77 2.56 -0.62
CA LYS A 28 75.41 2.65 -1.94
C LYS A 28 76.20 3.94 -2.19
N LEU A 29 75.83 5.05 -1.54
CA LEU A 29 76.44 6.39 -1.76
C LEU A 29 77.35 6.83 -0.58
N VAL A 30 78.00 5.89 0.10
CA VAL A 30 78.91 6.16 1.23
C VAL A 30 80.16 5.28 1.20
N LYS A 31 81.32 5.85 1.54
CA LYS A 31 82.62 5.12 1.57
C LYS A 31 82.70 4.03 2.65
N ARG A 32 81.92 4.16 3.73
CA ARG A 32 81.74 3.14 4.79
C ARG A 32 80.28 3.16 5.24
N VAL A 33 79.67 1.98 5.36
CA VAL A 33 78.27 1.81 5.77
C VAL A 33 78.16 1.82 7.30
N ASN A 34 77.10 2.43 7.85
CA ASN A 34 76.75 2.36 9.27
C ASN A 34 75.53 1.43 9.46
N PRO A 35 75.70 0.18 9.95
CA PRO A 35 74.62 -0.79 10.05
C PRO A 35 73.46 -0.34 10.95
N SER A 36 73.73 0.36 12.05
CA SER A 36 72.68 0.84 12.97
C SER A 36 71.79 1.90 12.32
N ARG A 37 72.37 2.82 11.55
CA ARG A 37 71.59 3.80 10.76
C ARG A 37 70.76 3.14 9.67
N VAL A 38 71.33 2.15 8.96
CA VAL A 38 70.60 1.38 7.94
C VAL A 38 69.42 0.63 8.55
N ARG A 39 69.61 -0.06 9.69
CA ARG A 39 68.52 -0.73 10.43
C ARG A 39 67.41 0.22 10.87
N ALA A 40 67.74 1.45 11.28
CA ALA A 40 66.75 2.45 11.65
C ALA A 40 65.85 2.85 10.46
N HIS A 41 66.42 3.02 9.26
CA HIS A 41 65.65 3.30 8.05
C HIS A 41 64.88 2.07 7.53
N GLN A 42 65.46 0.86 7.63
CA GLN A 42 64.77 -0.39 7.29
C GLN A 42 63.50 -0.61 8.15
N ARG A 43 63.58 -0.36 9.47
CA ARG A 43 62.40 -0.43 10.36
C ARG A 43 61.31 0.57 9.94
N LYS A 44 61.69 1.81 9.60
CA LYS A 44 60.75 2.85 9.14
C LYS A 44 60.14 2.53 7.78
N PHE A 45 60.92 1.99 6.84
CA PHE A 45 60.45 1.51 5.54
C PHE A 45 59.40 0.40 5.70
N LEU A 46 59.66 -0.62 6.52
CA LEU A 46 58.71 -1.71 6.78
C LEU A 46 57.41 -1.21 7.42
N LEU A 47 57.49 -0.27 8.38
CA LEU A 47 56.32 0.38 8.97
C LEU A 47 55.52 1.20 7.94
N ALA A 48 56.19 1.91 7.03
CA ALA A 48 55.54 2.67 5.95
C ALA A 48 54.84 1.76 4.93
N ILE A 49 55.47 0.63 4.55
CA ILE A 49 54.87 -0.40 3.69
C ILE A 49 53.64 -1.03 4.38
N TYR A 50 53.73 -1.37 5.66
CA TYR A 50 52.60 -1.89 6.45
C TYR A 50 51.45 -0.89 6.52
N ALA A 51 51.73 0.37 6.85
CA ALA A 51 50.72 1.44 6.92
C ALA A 51 50.04 1.67 5.56
N LEU A 52 50.82 1.72 4.47
CA LEU A 52 50.30 1.84 3.11
C LEU A 52 49.38 0.66 2.74
N ARG A 53 49.78 -0.58 3.06
CA ARG A 53 48.95 -1.78 2.85
C ARG A 53 47.67 -1.71 3.68
N LYS A 54 47.74 -1.33 4.96
CA LYS A 54 46.56 -1.22 5.84
C LYS A 54 45.57 -0.20 5.29
N VAL A 55 46.01 1.03 4.99
CA VAL A 55 45.14 2.09 4.46
C VAL A 55 44.52 1.68 3.12
N LYS A 56 45.24 0.97 2.24
CA LYS A 56 44.69 0.41 0.99
C LYS A 56 43.61 -0.64 1.22
N MET A 57 43.74 -1.48 2.26
CA MET A 57 42.71 -2.46 2.63
C MET A 57 41.50 -1.80 3.31
N ASP A 58 41.72 -0.82 4.18
CA ASP A 58 40.64 -0.05 4.80
C ASP A 58 39.83 0.73 3.73
N GLN A 59 40.51 1.34 2.74
CA GLN A 59 39.86 2.00 1.60
C GLN A 59 39.04 1.03 0.74
N ARG A 60 39.55 -0.18 0.48
CA ARG A 60 38.78 -1.22 -0.23
C ARG A 60 37.50 -1.56 0.53
N LYS A 61 37.60 -1.85 1.84
CA LYS A 61 36.43 -2.17 2.68
C LYS A 61 35.34 -1.10 2.60
N LEU A 62 35.70 0.19 2.66
CA LEU A 62 34.71 1.28 2.54
C LEU A 62 34.06 1.33 1.15
N MET A 63 34.81 1.04 0.09
CA MET A 63 34.27 0.94 -1.28
C MET A 63 33.30 -0.24 -1.39
N ASP A 64 33.68 -1.41 -0.87
CA ASP A 64 32.85 -2.62 -0.88
C ASP A 64 31.52 -2.38 -0.11
N ASN A 65 31.59 -1.74 1.07
CA ASN A 65 30.41 -1.34 1.85
C ASN A 65 29.51 -0.35 1.10
N SER A 66 30.10 0.61 0.37
CA SER A 66 29.34 1.56 -0.46
C SER A 66 28.57 0.85 -1.57
N SER A 67 29.15 -0.19 -2.16
CA SER A 67 28.45 -1.05 -3.13
C SER A 67 27.30 -1.82 -2.46
N THR A 68 27.55 -2.47 -1.32
CA THR A 68 26.50 -3.22 -0.58
C THR A 68 25.29 -2.34 -0.22
N ILE A 69 25.52 -1.10 0.23
CA ILE A 69 24.43 -0.14 0.52
C ILE A 69 23.66 0.23 -0.75
N THR A 70 24.36 0.39 -1.88
CA THR A 70 23.73 0.67 -3.18
C THR A 70 22.86 -0.50 -3.65
N ASP A 71 23.32 -1.74 -3.48
CA ASP A 71 22.58 -2.94 -3.88
C ASP A 71 21.39 -3.24 -2.94
N MET A 72 21.52 -2.91 -1.65
CA MET A 72 20.40 -2.92 -0.70
C MET A 72 19.30 -1.91 -1.10
N ALA A 73 19.67 -0.70 -1.55
CA ALA A 73 18.72 0.29 -2.03
C ALA A 73 17.98 -0.15 -3.32
N LYS A 74 18.69 -0.79 -4.26
CA LYS A 74 18.05 -1.42 -5.44
C LYS A 74 17.05 -2.49 -5.01
N THR A 75 17.44 -3.35 -4.06
CA THR A 75 16.59 -4.43 -3.55
C THR A 75 15.32 -3.87 -2.89
N GLN A 76 15.43 -2.78 -2.11
CA GLN A 76 14.27 -2.08 -1.58
C GLN A 76 13.36 -1.51 -2.68
N ASN A 77 13.92 -0.87 -3.72
CA ASN A 77 13.13 -0.35 -4.83
C ASN A 77 12.29 -1.45 -5.51
N THR A 78 12.92 -2.60 -5.85
CA THR A 78 12.23 -3.75 -6.44
C THR A 78 11.19 -4.36 -5.50
N VAL A 79 11.43 -4.38 -4.18
CA VAL A 79 10.41 -4.81 -3.20
C VAL A 79 9.24 -3.83 -3.15
N TYR A 80 9.47 -2.52 -3.19
CA TYR A 80 8.40 -1.51 -3.26
C TYR A 80 7.57 -1.65 -4.53
N GLU A 81 8.20 -1.86 -5.69
CA GLU A 81 7.52 -2.11 -6.97
C GLU A 81 6.63 -3.37 -6.89
N ILE A 82 7.18 -4.49 -6.41
CA ILE A 82 6.43 -5.76 -6.27
C ILE A 82 5.25 -5.63 -5.28
N VAL A 83 5.43 -4.91 -4.16
CA VAL A 83 4.36 -4.70 -3.17
C VAL A 83 3.29 -3.75 -3.73
N SER A 84 3.67 -2.68 -4.43
CA SER A 84 2.73 -1.77 -5.10
C SER A 84 1.88 -2.51 -6.15
N ASP A 85 2.52 -3.33 -6.99
CA ASP A 85 1.83 -4.17 -7.98
C ASP A 85 0.95 -5.24 -7.32
N LEU A 86 1.31 -5.73 -6.12
CA LEU A 86 0.49 -6.68 -5.37
C LEU A 86 -0.76 -5.99 -4.80
N THR A 87 -0.63 -4.84 -4.15
CA THR A 87 -1.76 -4.06 -3.62
C THR A 87 -2.71 -3.63 -4.74
N ALA A 88 -2.22 -3.07 -5.85
CA ALA A 88 -3.08 -2.68 -6.97
C ALA A 88 -3.86 -3.87 -7.59
N ARG A 89 -3.32 -5.10 -7.52
CA ARG A 89 -4.06 -6.32 -7.91
C ARG A 89 -5.02 -6.80 -6.83
N GLN A 90 -4.67 -6.66 -5.55
CA GLN A 90 -5.57 -6.95 -4.43
C GLN A 90 -6.81 -6.05 -4.49
N ASP A 91 -6.65 -4.75 -4.66
CA ASP A 91 -7.75 -3.78 -4.76
C ASP A 91 -8.72 -4.18 -5.89
N HIS A 92 -8.19 -4.55 -7.06
CA HIS A 92 -9.00 -5.02 -8.19
C HIS A 92 -9.67 -6.40 -7.96
N PHE A 93 -9.11 -7.27 -7.11
CA PHE A 93 -9.81 -8.48 -6.69
C PHE A 93 -10.91 -8.18 -5.68
N GLU A 94 -10.72 -7.19 -4.79
CA GLU A 94 -11.72 -6.73 -3.82
C GLU A 94 -12.94 -6.09 -4.53
N GLU A 95 -12.71 -5.19 -5.50
CA GLU A 95 -13.74 -4.63 -6.39
C GLU A 95 -14.60 -5.74 -7.03
N ARG A 96 -13.94 -6.81 -7.49
CA ARG A 96 -14.59 -7.93 -8.17
C ARG A 96 -15.28 -8.88 -7.20
N LEU A 97 -14.81 -8.99 -5.96
CA LEU A 97 -15.46 -9.75 -4.89
C LEU A 97 -16.76 -9.04 -4.48
N GLN A 98 -16.69 -7.75 -4.18
CA GLN A 98 -17.86 -6.93 -3.86
C GLN A 98 -18.91 -6.98 -4.99
N ALA A 99 -18.48 -6.83 -6.25
CA ALA A 99 -19.37 -6.93 -7.41
C ALA A 99 -19.91 -8.36 -7.69
N ILE A 100 -19.48 -9.38 -6.94
CA ILE A 100 -20.08 -10.72 -6.88
C ILE A 100 -21.03 -10.82 -5.69
N GLU A 101 -20.64 -10.32 -4.52
CA GLU A 101 -21.49 -10.26 -3.31
C GLU A 101 -22.79 -9.48 -3.56
N GLU A 102 -22.72 -8.31 -4.21
CA GLU A 102 -23.88 -7.51 -4.62
C GLU A 102 -24.84 -8.29 -5.54
N LYS A 103 -24.29 -9.11 -6.45
CA LYS A 103 -25.10 -9.95 -7.36
C LYS A 103 -25.73 -11.13 -6.62
N ILE A 104 -25.04 -11.71 -5.64
CA ILE A 104 -25.57 -12.77 -4.78
C ILE A 104 -26.70 -12.21 -3.89
N ALA A 105 -26.54 -11.00 -3.35
CA ALA A 105 -27.58 -10.31 -2.58
C ALA A 105 -28.84 -10.04 -3.42
N LEU A 106 -28.69 -9.53 -4.65
CA LEU A 106 -29.81 -9.32 -5.57
C LEU A 106 -30.51 -10.63 -5.96
N VAL A 107 -29.77 -11.73 -6.17
CA VAL A 107 -30.36 -13.05 -6.42
C VAL A 107 -31.10 -13.58 -5.18
N HIS A 108 -30.59 -13.31 -3.98
CA HIS A 108 -31.25 -13.68 -2.73
C HIS A 108 -32.58 -12.93 -2.53
N GLU A 109 -32.59 -11.60 -2.72
CA GLU A 109 -33.81 -10.78 -2.67
C GLU A 109 -34.86 -11.23 -3.70
N GLN A 110 -34.44 -11.52 -4.94
CA GLN A 110 -35.34 -12.01 -5.98
C GLN A 110 -35.93 -13.40 -5.66
N LEU A 111 -35.19 -14.27 -4.97
CA LEU A 111 -35.68 -15.56 -4.50
C LEU A 111 -36.63 -15.42 -3.30
N GLU A 112 -36.37 -14.48 -2.37
CA GLU A 112 -37.25 -14.20 -1.23
C GLU A 112 -38.58 -13.57 -1.66
N GLY A 113 -38.57 -12.66 -2.65
CA GLY A 113 -39.78 -12.05 -3.20
C GLY A 113 -40.61 -12.97 -4.11
N LEU A 114 -40.05 -14.10 -4.56
CA LEU A 114 -40.68 -14.99 -5.54
C LEU A 114 -42.00 -15.64 -5.07
N PRO A 115 -42.12 -16.16 -3.82
CA PRO A 115 -43.37 -16.76 -3.33
C PRO A 115 -44.52 -15.76 -3.27
N ASP A 116 -44.25 -14.50 -2.96
CA ASP A 116 -45.26 -13.44 -2.96
C ASP A 116 -45.72 -13.08 -4.38
N VAL A 117 -44.80 -13.04 -5.36
CA VAL A 117 -45.17 -12.85 -6.78
C VAL A 117 -46.04 -14.02 -7.26
N ILE A 118 -45.67 -15.26 -6.94
CA ILE A 118 -46.45 -16.47 -7.27
C ILE A 118 -47.83 -16.41 -6.59
N SER A 119 -47.89 -16.12 -5.29
CA SER A 119 -49.14 -16.07 -4.52
C SER A 119 -50.11 -15.00 -5.04
N ARG A 120 -49.60 -13.81 -5.40
CA ARG A 120 -50.39 -12.74 -6.04
C ARG A 120 -50.87 -13.14 -7.43
N CYS A 121 -50.08 -13.88 -8.20
CA CYS A 121 -50.47 -14.39 -9.52
C CYS A 121 -51.57 -15.46 -9.42
N LEU A 122 -51.40 -16.45 -8.53
CA LEU A 122 -52.41 -17.49 -8.26
C LEU A 122 -53.73 -16.90 -7.75
N SER A 123 -53.65 -15.91 -6.84
CA SER A 123 -54.84 -15.20 -6.33
C SER A 123 -55.57 -14.43 -7.43
N ARG A 124 -54.84 -13.74 -8.33
CA ARG A 124 -55.46 -13.07 -9.48
C ARG A 124 -56.16 -14.07 -10.40
N HIS A 125 -55.53 -15.20 -10.67
CA HIS A 125 -56.10 -16.25 -11.52
C HIS A 125 -57.36 -16.88 -10.90
N SER A 126 -57.38 -17.14 -9.59
CA SER A 126 -58.58 -17.68 -8.93
C SER A 126 -59.73 -16.67 -8.89
N TYR A 127 -59.46 -15.37 -8.69
CA TYR A 127 -60.48 -14.32 -8.81
C TYR A 127 -61.06 -14.21 -10.23
N GLU A 128 -60.23 -14.28 -11.28
CA GLU A 128 -60.74 -14.31 -12.66
C GLU A 128 -61.62 -15.53 -12.93
N MET A 129 -61.21 -16.71 -12.48
CA MET A 129 -61.98 -17.94 -12.67
C MET A 129 -63.28 -17.92 -11.85
N GLN A 130 -63.28 -17.38 -10.63
CA GLN A 130 -64.51 -17.16 -9.86
C GLN A 130 -65.43 -16.15 -10.54
N SER A 131 -64.91 -15.04 -11.08
CA SER A 131 -65.70 -14.06 -11.84
C SER A 131 -66.37 -14.69 -13.06
N LYS A 132 -65.62 -15.49 -13.83
CA LYS A 132 -66.14 -16.24 -14.99
C LYS A 132 -67.21 -17.27 -14.60
N ASN A 133 -67.07 -17.93 -13.44
CA ASN A 133 -68.09 -18.85 -12.92
C ASN A 133 -69.33 -18.13 -12.35
N TYR A 134 -69.17 -16.99 -11.68
CA TYR A 134 -70.29 -16.17 -11.20
C TYR A 134 -71.12 -15.62 -12.36
N LEU A 135 -70.49 -15.21 -13.46
CA LEU A 135 -71.18 -14.77 -14.69
C LEU A 135 -72.04 -15.88 -15.33
N LEU A 136 -71.80 -17.15 -14.96
CA LEU A 136 -72.54 -18.33 -15.43
C LEU A 136 -73.51 -18.91 -14.38
N ARG A 137 -73.67 -18.28 -13.21
CA ARG A 137 -74.65 -18.66 -12.18
C ARG A 137 -75.90 -17.77 -12.28
N PRO A 138 -77.03 -18.25 -12.83
CA PRO A 138 -78.29 -17.53 -12.75
C PRO A 138 -78.85 -17.62 -11.32
N GLU A 139 -78.86 -16.52 -10.58
CA GLU A 139 -79.49 -16.44 -9.26
C GLU A 139 -80.40 -15.21 -9.18
N SER A 140 -81.59 -15.40 -8.61
CA SER A 140 -82.68 -14.41 -8.62
C SER A 140 -82.41 -13.22 -7.70
N ALA A 141 -82.61 -12.00 -8.21
CA ALA A 141 -82.67 -10.81 -7.37
C ALA A 141 -84.03 -10.73 -6.65
N ALA A 142 -84.02 -10.56 -5.31
CA ALA A 142 -85.26 -10.51 -4.50
C ALA A 142 -85.18 -9.63 -3.23
N THR A 143 -84.70 -8.39 -3.36
CA THR A 143 -85.10 -7.19 -2.56
C THR A 143 -84.91 -7.14 -1.01
N PRO A 144 -84.94 -5.94 -0.38
CA PRO A 144 -84.43 -5.71 0.99
C PRO A 144 -85.51 -5.38 2.05
N SER A 145 -85.13 -5.34 3.34
CA SER A 145 -85.99 -4.86 4.44
C SER A 145 -85.26 -4.28 5.68
N THR A 146 -85.28 -2.95 5.79
CA THR A 146 -85.64 -2.12 6.98
C THR A 146 -84.73 -2.03 8.25
N LEU A 147 -84.63 -0.79 8.77
CA LEU A 147 -83.90 -0.25 9.96
C LEU A 147 -84.83 -0.12 11.21
N PRO A 148 -84.49 0.54 12.36
CA PRO A 148 -83.22 1.05 12.95
C PRO A 148 -82.95 0.26 14.28
N PRO A 149 -82.50 0.80 15.46
CA PRO A 149 -81.71 1.99 15.88
C PRO A 149 -80.35 1.55 16.54
N ALA A 150 -79.63 2.21 17.48
CA ALA A 150 -79.81 3.38 18.35
C ALA A 150 -78.45 4.06 18.75
N LEU A 151 -78.41 4.76 19.91
CA LEU A 151 -77.28 5.53 20.52
C LEU A 151 -77.25 5.29 22.07
N PRO A 152 -76.37 5.86 22.96
CA PRO A 152 -75.68 7.18 22.86
C PRO A 152 -74.22 7.33 23.43
N THR A 153 -73.66 8.55 23.26
CA THR A 153 -72.68 9.37 24.05
C THR A 153 -71.87 8.75 25.24
N THR A 154 -70.62 9.14 25.54
CA THR A 154 -70.06 10.47 25.93
C THR A 154 -68.51 10.52 25.78
N SER A 155 -67.84 11.60 25.31
CA SER A 155 -67.38 12.89 25.94
C SER A 155 -65.97 12.91 26.60
N ALA A 156 -65.19 13.95 26.29
CA ALA A 156 -64.00 14.50 27.00
C ALA A 156 -62.68 13.67 27.06
N THR A 157 -61.47 14.18 27.39
CA THR A 157 -60.73 15.48 27.23
C THR A 157 -59.27 15.28 27.77
N GLN A 158 -58.31 16.16 27.38
CA GLN A 158 -57.01 16.48 28.05
C GLN A 158 -55.71 15.64 27.84
N MET A 159 -54.74 16.30 27.17
CA MET A 159 -53.33 16.57 27.55
C MET A 159 -52.59 15.71 28.59
N HIS A 160 -51.36 15.24 28.25
CA HIS A 160 -50.12 15.69 28.92
C HIS A 160 -48.84 15.43 28.07
N ASN A 161 -47.71 16.05 28.44
CA ASN A 161 -46.38 15.85 27.84
C ASN A 161 -45.61 14.67 28.48
N ASN A 162 -44.56 14.16 27.83
CA ASN A 162 -43.18 14.35 28.31
C ASN A 162 -42.07 13.78 27.39
N MET A 163 -40.87 14.32 27.60
CA MET A 163 -39.57 14.06 26.94
C MET A 163 -38.82 12.91 27.70
N PRO A 164 -37.54 12.49 27.44
CA PRO A 164 -36.46 13.30 26.84
C PRO A 164 -35.30 12.63 26.02
N HIS A 165 -34.43 13.48 25.45
CA HIS A 165 -32.96 13.30 25.25
C HIS A 165 -32.45 12.26 24.19
N SER A 166 -31.24 12.38 23.58
CA SER A 166 -30.24 13.47 23.49
C SER A 166 -29.09 13.16 22.48
N LYS A 167 -28.60 14.19 21.73
CA LYS A 167 -27.28 14.27 21.03
C LYS A 167 -27.09 13.26 19.85
N SER A 168 -26.14 13.38 18.90
CA SER A 168 -25.00 14.30 18.66
C SER A 168 -24.77 14.55 17.14
N VAL A 169 -23.94 15.54 16.80
CA VAL A 169 -23.33 15.86 15.48
C VAL A 169 -21.79 15.53 15.54
N PRO A 170 -20.87 15.71 14.54
CA PRO A 170 -20.97 16.23 13.14
C PRO A 170 -20.11 15.55 12.01
N THR A 171 -20.32 16.00 10.76
CA THR A 171 -19.36 16.20 9.62
C THR A 171 -18.26 15.20 9.20
N SER A 172 -18.13 14.99 7.88
CA SER A 172 -16.84 15.14 7.15
C SER A 172 -17.01 15.50 5.66
N THR A 173 -16.47 16.66 5.26
CA THR A 173 -15.81 17.02 3.99
C THR A 173 -16.08 16.25 2.68
N LEU A 174 -16.57 16.97 1.65
CA LEU A 174 -16.32 16.67 0.23
C LEU A 174 -15.10 17.49 -0.26
N SER A 175 -14.19 16.90 -1.04
CA SER A 175 -13.07 17.65 -1.66
C SER A 175 -12.65 17.03 -2.99
N THR A 176 -12.93 17.73 -4.08
CA THR A 176 -12.64 17.30 -5.46
C THR A 176 -11.16 17.53 -5.81
N LYS A 177 -10.53 16.58 -6.52
CA LYS A 177 -9.23 16.80 -7.18
C LYS A 177 -9.24 16.39 -8.65
N THR A 178 -8.65 17.28 -9.45
CA THR A 178 -8.59 17.27 -10.92
C THR A 178 -7.72 16.14 -11.48
N LEU A 179 -8.12 15.55 -12.60
CA LEU A 179 -7.27 14.63 -13.37
C LEU A 179 -6.14 15.37 -14.10
N LEU A 180 -4.99 14.71 -14.24
CA LEU A 180 -3.89 15.10 -15.12
C LEU A 180 -3.23 13.83 -15.69
N PRO A 181 -3.00 13.72 -17.01
CA PRO A 181 -2.47 12.49 -17.63
C PRO A 181 -0.93 12.35 -17.51
N PRO A 182 -0.39 11.13 -17.61
CA PRO A 182 1.05 10.86 -17.52
C PRO A 182 1.82 11.16 -18.84
N PRO A 183 3.15 11.41 -18.77
CA PRO A 183 4.00 11.61 -19.93
C PRO A 183 4.43 10.29 -20.62
N LEU A 184 4.81 10.38 -21.90
CA LEU A 184 5.27 9.26 -22.73
C LEU A 184 6.73 8.86 -22.48
N PRO A 185 7.13 7.59 -22.71
CA PRO A 185 8.51 7.12 -22.58
C PRO A 185 9.41 7.57 -23.75
N PRO A 186 10.73 7.69 -23.54
CA PRO A 186 11.68 8.10 -24.57
C PRO A 186 11.95 6.99 -25.59
N ARG A 187 12.05 7.38 -26.86
CA ARG A 187 12.32 6.52 -28.02
C ARG A 187 13.79 6.10 -28.08
N THR A 188 14.07 4.80 -28.11
CA THR A 188 15.41 4.26 -28.41
C THR A 188 15.85 4.67 -29.82
N GLN A 189 17.13 5.04 -29.95
CA GLN A 189 17.83 5.09 -31.24
C GLN A 189 18.97 4.06 -31.20
N GLN A 190 19.15 3.34 -32.30
CA GLN A 190 20.24 2.39 -32.50
C GLN A 190 21.33 3.04 -33.36
N THR A 191 22.55 3.05 -32.84
CA THR A 191 23.82 3.13 -33.59
C THR A 191 24.91 2.47 -32.76
#